data_AF-A0A7C5W589-F1
#
_entry.id   AF-A0A7C5W589-F1
#
_cell.length_a   1.000
_cell.length_b   1.000
_cell.length_c   1.000
_cell.angle_alpha   90.00
_cell.angle_beta   90.00
_cell.angle_gamma   90.00
#
_symmetry.space_group_name_H-M   'P 1'
#
loop_
_entity.id
_entity.type
_entity.pdbx_description
1 polymer ?
#
loop_
_entity_poly.entity_id
_entity_poly.type
_entity_poly.pdbx_seq_one_letter_code
_entity_poly.pdbx_strand_id
1 'polypeptide(L)'
;MARVLKHPDGRRYDLMTGVGGIGSGIFFRLEGSHTLGRNESRPAKLLDARDYCKLHIIAHYAAVLAGAGAPDGMRVLPVGKVGDDDAGRRLVAEMRAAGMDT
;
A
#
# COMPACT_ATOMS: atom_id res chain seq x y z
N MET A 1 12.02 4.54 -19.27
CA MET A 1 10.76 4.25 -20.01
C MET A 1 10.14 2.99 -19.41
N ALA A 2 8.91 3.08 -18.91
CA ALA A 2 8.18 1.94 -18.39
C ALA A 2 7.86 0.95 -19.53
N ARG A 3 8.25 -0.31 -19.39
CA ARG A 3 7.95 -1.36 -20.37
C ARG A 3 6.50 -1.81 -20.16
N VAL A 4 5.64 -1.46 -21.10
CA VAL A 4 4.21 -1.85 -21.06
C VAL A 4 4.09 -3.37 -21.16
N LEU A 5 3.37 -3.98 -20.21
CA LEU A 5 3.00 -5.39 -20.27
C LEU A 5 2.10 -5.62 -21.49
N LYS A 6 2.42 -6.62 -22.30
CA LYS A 6 1.65 -6.97 -23.49
C LYS A 6 1.11 -8.37 -23.38
N HIS A 7 -0.12 -8.56 -23.83
CA HIS A 7 -0.72 -9.86 -24.06
C HIS A 7 0.00 -10.57 -25.24
N PRO A 8 0.03 -11.91 -25.32
CA PRO A 8 0.68 -12.63 -26.42
C PRO A 8 0.24 -12.25 -27.85
N ASP A 9 -0.96 -11.68 -28.01
CA ASP A 9 -1.47 -11.17 -29.28
C ASP A 9 -1.06 -9.71 -29.59
N GLY A 10 -0.21 -9.11 -28.77
CA GLY A 10 0.33 -7.76 -28.97
C GLY A 10 -0.49 -6.62 -28.35
N ARG A 11 -1.67 -6.90 -27.78
CA ARG A 11 -2.46 -5.89 -27.04
C ARG A 11 -1.77 -5.48 -25.74
N ARG A 12 -2.03 -4.26 -25.28
CA ARG A 12 -1.54 -3.75 -23.99
C ARG A 12 -2.53 -4.07 -22.88
N TYR A 13 -2.03 -4.21 -21.66
CA TYR A 13 -2.89 -4.22 -20.48
C TYR A 13 -3.09 -2.78 -20.00
N ASP A 14 -4.33 -2.31 -20.03
CA ASP A 14 -4.65 -0.90 -19.73
C ASP A 14 -5.21 -0.71 -18.31
N LEU A 15 -5.58 -1.79 -17.62
CA LEU A 15 -6.15 -1.76 -16.28
C LEU A 15 -5.60 -2.90 -15.41
N MET A 16 -5.13 -2.53 -14.22
CA MET A 16 -4.98 -3.43 -13.09
C MET A 16 -6.03 -3.09 -12.05
N THR A 17 -6.78 -4.10 -11.61
CA THR A 17 -7.70 -3.98 -10.47
C THR A 17 -7.33 -5.00 -9.40
N GLY A 18 -7.60 -4.68 -8.14
CA GLY A 18 -7.37 -5.59 -7.02
C GLY A 18 -8.31 -5.27 -5.87
N VAL A 19 -8.79 -6.32 -5.20
CA VAL A 19 -9.63 -6.22 -3.99
C VAL A 19 -8.82 -6.62 -2.76
N GLY A 20 -9.09 -6.00 -1.61
CA GLY A 20 -8.42 -6.36 -0.36
C GLY A 20 -8.33 -5.24 0.66
N GLY A 21 -7.57 -5.50 1.73
CA GLY A 21 -7.38 -4.56 2.82
C GLY A 21 -6.55 -3.35 2.40
N ILE A 22 -7.03 -2.16 2.77
CA ILE A 22 -6.31 -0.89 2.71
C ILE A 22 -6.30 -0.35 4.14
N GLY A 23 -5.11 -0.10 4.69
CA GLY A 23 -4.97 0.26 6.08
C GLY A 23 -3.51 0.50 6.42
N SER A 24 -3.27 0.91 7.65
CA SER A 24 -1.94 1.13 8.21
C SER A 24 -1.82 0.47 9.57
N GLY A 25 -0.64 -0.09 9.86
CA GLY A 25 -0.26 -0.60 11.16
C GLY A 25 0.56 0.40 11.99
N ILE A 26 0.88 -0.03 13.21
CA ILE A 26 1.79 0.66 14.13
C ILE A 26 2.88 -0.34 14.56
N PHE A 27 4.11 0.15 14.68
CA PHE A 27 5.24 -0.68 15.09
C PHE A 27 5.74 -0.27 16.46
N PHE A 28 5.88 -1.26 17.33
CA PHE A 28 6.54 -1.11 18.62
C PHE A 28 7.84 -1.88 18.63
N ARG A 29 8.92 -1.20 19.04
CA ARG A 29 10.18 -1.87 19.37
C ARG A 29 10.18 -2.18 20.86
N LEU A 30 10.07 -3.46 21.19
CA LEU A 30 10.12 -3.95 22.56
C LEU A 30 11.54 -3.82 23.15
N GLU A 31 11.65 -3.56 24.45
CA GLU A 31 12.94 -3.57 25.15
C GLU A 31 13.40 -5.00 25.47
N GLY A 32 14.51 -5.40 24.87
CA GLY A 32 15.08 -6.75 25.02
C GLY A 32 14.31 -7.84 24.27
N SER A 33 14.89 -9.03 24.21
CA SER A 33 14.39 -10.18 23.44
C SER A 33 14.11 -11.42 24.29
N HIS A 34 14.07 -11.28 25.62
CA HIS A 34 13.79 -12.40 26.53
C HIS A 34 12.31 -12.81 26.46
N THR A 35 11.96 -14.01 26.91
CA THR A 35 10.56 -14.42 27.04
C THR A 35 9.86 -13.63 28.14
N LEU A 36 8.60 -13.24 27.95
CA LEU A 36 7.80 -12.65 29.01
C LEU A 36 7.52 -13.70 30.10
N GLY A 37 7.85 -13.37 31.34
CA GLY A 37 7.56 -14.22 32.51
C GLY A 37 6.17 -13.90 33.08
N ARG A 38 6.01 -14.04 34.41
CA ARG A 38 4.77 -13.62 35.10
C ARG A 38 4.54 -12.10 35.13
N ASN A 39 5.53 -11.32 34.70
CA ASN A 39 5.33 -9.91 34.36
C ASN A 39 4.85 -9.86 32.90
N GLU A 40 3.55 -9.66 32.73
CA GLU A 40 2.86 -9.65 31.43
C GLU A 40 3.06 -8.34 30.63
N SER A 41 3.89 -7.42 31.14
CA SER A 41 4.16 -6.12 30.53
C SER A 41 5.64 -5.96 30.21
N ARG A 42 5.93 -5.33 29.06
CA ARG A 42 7.27 -4.95 28.63
C ARG A 42 7.27 -3.54 28.06
N PRO A 43 8.24 -2.70 28.45
CA PRO A 43 8.40 -1.38 27.84
C PRO A 43 8.62 -1.50 26.33
N ALA A 44 8.05 -0.55 25.59
CA ALA A 44 8.21 -0.49 24.16
C ALA A 44 8.29 0.96 23.69
N LYS A 45 9.06 1.19 22.63
CA LYS A 45 9.08 2.46 21.92
C LYS A 45 8.19 2.36 20.68
N LEU A 46 7.19 3.23 20.60
CA LEU A 46 6.45 3.43 19.34
C LEU A 46 7.43 3.98 18.29
N LEU A 47 7.47 3.34 17.12
CA LEU A 47 8.34 3.73 16.02
C LEU A 47 7.57 4.65 15.05
N ASP A 48 8.27 5.65 14.52
CA ASP A 48 7.81 6.42 13.37
C ASP A 48 8.07 5.65 12.07
N ALA A 49 7.37 4.51 11.93
CA ALA A 49 7.43 3.64 10.77
C ALA A 49 6.08 3.68 10.04
N ARG A 50 6.12 3.72 8.71
CA ARG A 50 4.92 3.62 7.89
C ARG A 50 4.68 2.15 7.52
N ASP A 51 3.51 1.67 7.85
CA ASP A 51 3.04 0.33 7.52
C ASP A 51 1.78 0.42 6.67
N TYR A 52 1.62 -0.53 5.74
CA TYR A 52 0.54 -0.52 4.77
C TYR A 52 -0.02 -1.91 4.52
N CYS A 53 -1.33 -2.04 4.34
CA CYS A 53 -1.92 -3.30 3.92
C CYS A 53 -1.48 -3.70 2.49
N LYS A 54 -1.51 -5.01 2.22
CA LYS A 54 -0.97 -5.62 1.00
C LYS A 54 -1.50 -5.01 -0.30
N LEU A 55 -2.81 -4.68 -0.36
CA LEU A 55 -3.38 -4.08 -1.57
C LEU A 55 -2.71 -2.74 -1.89
N HIS A 56 -2.53 -1.88 -0.89
CA HIS A 56 -1.84 -0.59 -1.06
C HIS A 56 -0.40 -0.81 -1.56
N ILE A 57 0.37 -1.71 -0.92
CA ILE A 57 1.76 -1.98 -1.30
C ILE A 57 1.87 -2.48 -2.75
N ILE A 58 1.07 -3.48 -3.13
CA ILE A 58 1.17 -4.10 -4.45
C ILE A 58 0.69 -3.16 -5.54
N ALA A 59 -0.43 -2.45 -5.31
CA ALA A 59 -0.95 -1.46 -6.25
C ALA A 59 0.03 -0.30 -6.44
N HIS A 60 0.75 0.11 -5.40
CA HIS A 60 1.77 1.17 -5.48
C HIS A 60 2.87 0.86 -6.48
N TYR A 61 3.47 -0.33 -6.40
CA TYR A 61 4.51 -0.71 -7.36
C TYR A 61 3.98 -0.76 -8.79
N ALA A 62 2.79 -1.33 -9.00
CA ALA A 62 2.19 -1.36 -10.33
C ALA A 62 1.92 0.05 -10.86
N ALA A 63 1.37 0.94 -10.02
CA ALA A 63 1.06 2.31 -10.40
C ALA A 63 2.33 3.09 -10.79
N VAL A 64 3.35 3.07 -9.93
CA VAL A 64 4.61 3.80 -10.18
C VAL A 64 5.37 3.23 -11.38
N LEU A 65 5.51 1.90 -11.46
CA LEU A 65 6.33 1.27 -12.50
C LEU A 65 5.65 1.24 -13.86
N ALA A 66 4.31 1.22 -13.92
CA ALA A 66 3.55 1.26 -15.16
C ALA A 66 3.08 2.67 -15.55
N GLY A 67 3.48 3.70 -14.79
CA GLY A 67 3.21 5.10 -15.08
C GLY A 67 1.74 5.51 -14.93
N ALA A 68 1.03 4.96 -13.95
CA ALA A 68 -0.36 5.35 -13.67
C ALA A 68 -0.48 6.87 -13.50
N GLY A 69 -1.53 7.45 -14.10
CA GLY A 69 -1.73 8.89 -14.17
C GLY A 69 -1.07 9.59 -15.37
N ALA A 70 -0.17 8.92 -16.10
CA ALA A 70 0.33 9.41 -17.39
C ALA A 70 -0.65 9.09 -18.53
N PRO A 71 -0.65 9.85 -19.64
CA PRO A 71 -1.55 9.62 -20.78
C PRO A 71 -1.51 8.20 -21.37
N ASP A 72 -0.32 7.60 -21.43
CA ASP A 72 -0.09 6.24 -21.94
C ASP A 72 0.15 5.21 -20.83
N GLY A 73 -0.14 5.59 -19.57
CA GLY A 73 0.07 4.77 -18.39
C GLY A 73 -1.04 3.76 -18.15
N MET A 74 -0.72 2.67 -17.44
CA MET A 74 -1.74 1.70 -17.01
C MET A 74 -2.59 2.30 -15.88
N ARG A 75 -3.92 2.14 -15.95
CA ARG A 75 -4.81 2.49 -14.83
C ARG A 75 -4.69 1.47 -13.70
N VAL A 76 -4.68 1.94 -12.47
CA VAL A 76 -4.65 1.08 -11.28
C VAL A 76 -5.83 1.43 -10.37
N LEU A 77 -6.75 0.47 -10.23
CA LEU A 77 -7.98 0.59 -9.45
C LEU A 77 -7.95 -0.36 -8.23
N PRO A 78 -7.44 0.10 -7.08
CA PRO A 78 -7.55 -0.61 -5.83
C PRO A 78 -8.97 -0.48 -5.26
N VAL A 79 -9.59 -1.61 -4.91
CA VAL A 79 -10.94 -1.68 -4.35
C VAL A 79 -10.86 -2.17 -2.91
N GLY A 80 -11.24 -1.31 -1.97
CA GLY A 80 -11.23 -1.60 -0.54
C GLY A 80 -11.91 -0.51 0.26
N LYS A 81 -11.77 -0.57 1.59
CA LYS A 81 -12.32 0.43 2.52
C LYS A 81 -11.23 0.92 3.44
N VAL A 82 -11.19 2.23 3.65
CA VAL A 82 -10.43 2.89 4.72
C VAL A 82 -11.38 3.48 5.75
N GLY A 83 -10.87 3.73 6.96
CA GLY A 83 -11.61 4.45 8.01
C GLY A 83 -11.84 5.92 7.64
N ASP A 84 -12.85 6.54 8.26
CA ASP A 84 -13.06 7.99 8.17
C ASP A 84 -12.29 8.73 9.28
N ASP A 85 -10.99 8.51 9.31
CA ASP A 85 -10.06 9.10 10.28
C ASP A 85 -8.83 9.68 9.56
N ASP A 86 -7.90 10.25 10.32
CA ASP A 86 -6.70 10.85 9.75
C ASP A 86 -5.82 9.83 9.01
N ALA A 87 -5.77 8.59 9.50
CA ALA A 87 -5.02 7.53 8.85
C ALA A 87 -5.64 7.18 7.49
N GLY A 88 -6.96 7.02 7.41
CA GLY A 88 -7.69 6.76 6.18
C GLY A 88 -7.55 7.89 5.16
N ARG A 89 -7.70 9.15 5.59
CA ARG A 89 -7.48 10.32 4.72
C ARG A 89 -6.05 10.37 4.18
N ARG A 90 -5.05 10.10 5.02
CA ARG A 90 -3.65 10.01 4.60
C ARG A 90 -3.44 8.91 3.56
N LEU A 91 -3.99 7.71 3.79
CA LEU A 91 -3.85 6.58 2.87
C LEU A 91 -4.42 6.91 1.49
N VAL A 92 -5.60 7.51 1.42
CA VAL A 92 -6.22 7.94 0.14
C VAL A 92 -5.34 8.97 -0.56
N ALA A 93 -4.83 9.97 0.18
CA ALA A 93 -3.95 10.98 -0.40
C ALA A 93 -2.65 10.38 -0.96
N GLU A 94 -2.03 9.44 -0.25
CA GLU A 94 -0.81 8.74 -0.69
C GLU A 94 -1.06 7.87 -1.93
N MET A 95 -2.18 7.14 -1.98
CA MET A 95 -2.57 6.33 -3.14
C MET A 95 -2.85 7.20 -4.37
N ARG A 96 -3.56 8.32 -4.19
CA ARG A 96 -3.80 9.30 -5.25
C ARG A 96 -2.50 9.91 -5.76
N ALA A 97 -1.57 10.25 -4.86
CA ALA A 97 -0.26 10.78 -5.24
C ALA A 97 0.57 9.78 -6.06
N ALA A 98 0.35 8.47 -5.88
CA ALA A 98 0.96 7.42 -6.69
C ALA A 98 0.24 7.18 -8.04
N GLY A 99 -0.82 7.93 -8.36
CA GLY A 99 -1.58 7.82 -9.60
C GLY A 99 -2.68 6.75 -9.58
N MET A 100 -3.04 6.22 -8.41
CA MET A 100 -4.15 5.27 -8.27
C MET A 100 -5.51 5.96 -8.31
N ASP A 101 -6.51 5.23 -8.78
CA ASP A 101 -7.93 5.63 -8.81
C ASP A 101 -8.53 5.46 -7.39
N THR A 102 -8.81 6.58 -6.70
CA THR A 102 -9.20 6.63 -5.26
C THR A 102 -10.21 7.73 -4.92
#